data_AF-A0A0B7F7Q1-F1
#
_entry.id   AF-A0A0B7F7Q1-F1
#
_cell.length_a   1.000
_cell.length_b   1.000
_cell.length_c   1.000
_cell.angle_alpha   90.00
_cell.angle_beta   90.00
_cell.angle_gamma   90.00
#
_symmetry.space_group_name_H-M   'P 1'
#
loop_
_entity.id
_entity.type
_entity.pdbx_description
1 polymer ?
#
loop_
_entity_poly.entity_id
_entity_poly.type
_entity_poly.pdbx_seq_one_letter_code
_entity_poly.pdbx_strand_id
1 'polypeptide(L)'
;MSRRPTLLNALEHANRAVALDTAGSVPEATEEYNRTVELLEGVLRDIGEDDSDNEDSLRIKKICDSYKNRTQLLILVSSSDSGSRQ
;
A
#
# COMPACT_ATOMS: atom_id res chain seq x y z
N MET A 1 5.45 -9.50 -15.04
CA MET A 1 5.55 -8.21 -15.78
C MET A 1 6.98 -7.67 -15.64
N SER A 2 7.39 -6.59 -16.33
CA SER A 2 8.73 -6.01 -16.06
C SER A 2 8.73 -5.33 -14.68
N ARG A 3 9.70 -5.67 -13.80
CA ARG A 3 9.72 -5.24 -12.38
C ARG A 3 9.81 -3.72 -12.23
N ARG A 4 10.65 -3.06 -13.05
CA ARG A 4 10.89 -1.61 -12.96
C ARG A 4 9.64 -0.75 -13.20
N PRO A 5 8.88 -0.90 -14.30
CA PRO A 5 7.66 -0.11 -14.50
C PRO A 5 6.59 -0.40 -13.44
N THR A 6 6.48 -1.64 -12.95
CA THR A 6 5.56 -1.96 -11.85
C THR A 6 5.93 -1.22 -10.56
N LEU A 7 7.22 -1.16 -10.21
CA LEU A 7 7.69 -0.42 -9.03
C LEU A 7 7.50 1.09 -9.17
N LEU A 8 7.69 1.66 -10.36
CA LEU A 8 7.40 3.08 -10.62
C LEU A 8 5.91 3.38 -10.45
N ASN A 9 5.04 2.52 -10.99
CA ASN A 9 3.60 2.68 -10.82
C ASN A 9 3.18 2.56 -9.35
N ALA A 10 3.76 1.60 -8.60
CA ALA A 10 3.53 1.48 -7.16
C ALA A 10 3.94 2.74 -6.40
N LEU A 11 5.07 3.36 -6.77
CA LEU A 11 5.53 4.61 -6.18
C LEU A 11 4.56 5.77 -6.46
N GLU A 12 4.02 5.87 -7.68
CA GLU A 12 3.04 6.90 -8.02
C GLU A 12 1.76 6.78 -7.18
N HIS A 13 1.21 5.58 -7.06
CA HIS A 13 0.06 5.30 -6.19
C HIS A 13 0.38 5.59 -4.72
N ALA A 14 1.56 5.19 -4.23
CA ALA A 14 1.97 5.45 -2.84
C ALA A 14 2.03 6.96 -2.53
N ASN A 15 2.60 7.75 -3.44
CA ASN A 15 2.68 9.20 -3.27
C ASN A 15 1.30 9.85 -3.24
N ARG A 16 0.37 9.40 -4.08
CA ARG A 16 -1.03 9.87 -4.07
C ARG A 16 -1.74 9.48 -2.78
N ALA A 17 -1.57 8.24 -2.34
CA ALA A 17 -2.16 7.74 -1.10
C ALA A 17 -1.74 8.58 0.11
N VAL A 18 -0.44 8.87 0.25
CA VAL A 18 0.09 9.72 1.33
C VAL A 18 -0.49 11.14 1.28
N ALA A 19 -0.61 11.73 0.09
CA ALA A 19 -1.17 13.07 -0.07
C ALA A 19 -2.65 13.13 0.35
N LEU A 20 -3.44 12.14 -0.08
CA LEU A 20 -4.86 12.02 0.26
C LEU A 20 -5.07 11.72 1.74
N ASP A 21 -4.24 10.85 2.31
CA ASP A 21 -4.24 10.52 3.73
C ASP A 21 -3.99 11.77 4.58
N THR A 22 -2.96 12.54 4.21
CA THR A 22 -2.63 13.82 4.87
C THR A 22 -3.78 14.85 4.74
N ALA A 23 -4.52 14.81 3.64
CA ALA A 23 -5.68 15.68 3.41
C ALA A 23 -6.96 15.19 4.13
N GLY A 24 -6.95 14.01 4.75
CA GLY A 24 -8.13 13.41 5.40
C GLY A 24 -9.13 12.79 4.42
N SER A 25 -8.78 12.65 3.13
CA SER A 25 -9.58 11.96 2.12
C SER A 25 -9.44 10.44 2.28
N VAL A 26 -10.01 9.90 3.36
CA VAL A 26 -9.82 8.52 3.79
C VAL A 26 -10.21 7.48 2.72
N PRO A 27 -11.37 7.58 2.03
CA PRO A 27 -11.75 6.61 1.00
C PRO A 27 -10.75 6.55 -0.15
N GLU A 28 -10.35 7.70 -0.69
CA GLU A 28 -9.43 7.81 -1.82
C GLU A 28 -8.01 7.40 -1.42
N ALA A 29 -7.55 7.76 -0.22
CA ALA A 29 -6.27 7.31 0.32
C ALA A 29 -6.22 5.78 0.42
N THR A 30 -7.31 5.18 0.90
CA THR A 30 -7.44 3.73 1.03
C THR A 30 -7.36 3.04 -0.33
N GLU A 31 -8.02 3.59 -1.36
CA GLU A 31 -7.97 3.06 -2.72
C GLU A 31 -6.53 3.09 -3.28
N GLU A 32 -5.84 4.21 -3.14
CA GLU A 32 -4.47 4.36 -3.65
C GLU A 32 -3.45 3.50 -2.87
N TYR A 33 -3.62 3.34 -1.55
CA TYR A 33 -2.81 2.38 -0.78
C TYR A 33 -3.07 0.94 -1.23
N ASN A 34 -4.32 0.55 -1.48
CA ASN A 34 -4.63 -0.80 -1.96
C ASN A 34 -3.99 -1.09 -3.32
N ARG A 35 -4.08 -0.15 -4.27
CA ARG A 35 -3.39 -0.27 -5.58
C ARG A 35 -1.88 -0.42 -5.42
N THR A 36 -1.29 0.33 -4.49
CA THR A 36 0.14 0.19 -4.18
C THR A 36 0.46 -1.22 -3.68
N VAL A 37 -0.31 -1.72 -2.72
CA VAL A 37 -0.15 -3.07 -2.14
C VAL A 37 -0.26 -4.15 -3.23
N GLU A 38 -1.27 -4.10 -4.08
CA GLU A 38 -1.47 -5.06 -5.18
C GLU A 38 -0.25 -5.13 -6.11
N LEU A 39 0.33 -3.98 -6.46
CA LEU A 39 1.51 -3.91 -7.32
C LEU A 39 2.75 -4.48 -6.63
N LEU A 40 2.98 -4.15 -5.35
CA LEU A 40 4.12 -4.66 -4.58
C LEU A 40 4.02 -6.17 -4.34
N GLU A 41 2.82 -6.69 -4.05
CA GLU A 41 2.60 -8.14 -3.97
C GLU A 41 2.84 -8.84 -5.31
N GLY A 42 2.45 -8.22 -6.42
CA GLY A 42 2.78 -8.70 -7.76
C GLY A 42 4.29 -8.81 -7.97
N VAL A 43 5.05 -7.79 -7.59
CA VAL A 43 6.52 -7.80 -7.67
C VAL A 43 7.12 -8.90 -6.79
N LEU A 44 6.65 -9.05 -5.55
CA LEU A 44 7.14 -10.08 -4.63
C LEU A 44 6.86 -11.50 -5.13
N ARG A 45 5.70 -11.74 -5.76
CA ARG A 45 5.42 -13.04 -6.41
C ARG A 45 6.35 -13.30 -7.61
N ASP A 46 6.64 -12.27 -8.41
CA ASP A 46 7.51 -12.36 -9.58
C ASP A 46 9.02 -12.50 -9.22
N ILE A 47 9.41 -12.26 -7.96
CA ILE A 47 10.79 -12.39 -7.48
C ILE A 47 11.17 -13.86 -7.25
N GLY A 48 10.22 -14.77 -7.03
CA GLY A 48 10.51 -16.19 -6.78
C GLY A 48 11.12 -16.44 -5.40
N GLU A 49 11.15 -17.70 -4.96
CA GLU A 49 11.57 -18.08 -3.60
C GLU A 49 13.09 -17.91 -3.39
N ASP A 50 13.89 -18.13 -4.43
CA ASP A 50 15.36 -18.07 -4.38
C ASP A 50 15.89 -16.66 -4.10
N ASP A 51 15.17 -15.62 -4.53
CA ASP A 51 15.53 -14.20 -4.31
C ASP A 51 14.72 -13.55 -3.18
N SER A 52 13.98 -14.34 -2.38
CA SER A 52 13.07 -13.80 -1.36
C SER A 52 13.80 -13.11 -0.19
N ASP A 53 15.03 -13.54 0.11
CA ASP A 53 15.90 -12.96 1.14
C ASP A 53 16.81 -11.83 0.61
N ASN A 54 16.69 -11.49 -0.68
CA ASN A 54 17.39 -10.34 -1.24
C ASN A 54 16.96 -9.05 -0.52
N GLU A 55 17.90 -8.14 -0.31
CA GLU A 55 17.69 -6.88 0.41
C GLU A 55 16.53 -6.07 -0.19
N ASP A 56 16.45 -6.01 -1.52
CA ASP A 56 15.35 -5.32 -2.22
C ASP A 56 14.00 -5.98 -1.95
N SER A 57 13.93 -7.32 -1.94
CA SER A 57 12.72 -8.09 -1.63
C SER A 57 12.24 -7.81 -0.21
N LEU A 58 13.16 -7.83 0.76
CA LEU A 58 12.88 -7.50 2.15
C LEU A 58 12.40 -6.05 2.31
N ARG A 59 13.01 -5.11 1.57
CA ARG A 59 12.62 -3.70 1.59
C ARG A 59 11.22 -3.50 1.00
N ILE A 60 10.92 -4.12 -0.14
CA ILE A 60 9.60 -4.09 -0.79
C ILE A 60 8.55 -4.68 0.16
N LYS A 61 8.85 -5.81 0.82
CA LYS A 61 7.96 -6.43 1.79
C LYS A 61 7.64 -5.52 2.97
N LYS A 62 8.65 -4.88 3.58
CA LYS A 62 8.45 -3.92 4.67
C LYS A 62 7.55 -2.74 4.26
N ILE A 63 7.75 -2.21 3.05
CA ILE A 63 6.91 -1.13 2.51
C ILE A 63 5.47 -1.61 2.31
N CYS A 64 5.30 -2.79 1.72
CA CYS A 64 3.99 -3.41 1.50
C CYS A 64 3.22 -3.60 2.83
N ASP A 65 3.88 -4.18 3.84
CA ASP A 65 3.29 -4.39 5.17
C ASP A 65 2.91 -3.06 5.85
N SER A 66 3.76 -2.02 5.71
CA SER A 66 3.45 -0.68 6.22
C SER A 66 2.19 -0.09 5.61
N TYR A 67 1.99 -0.23 4.29
CA TYR A 67 0.79 0.30 3.62
C TYR A 67 -0.46 -0.53 3.93
N LYS A 68 -0.35 -1.86 4.07
CA LYS A 68 -1.45 -2.69 4.58
C LYS A 68 -1.91 -2.24 5.97
N ASN A 69 -0.95 -2.03 6.88
CA ASN A 69 -1.25 -1.55 8.23
C ASN A 69 -1.93 -0.18 8.20
N ARG A 70 -1.46 0.73 7.33
CA ARG A 70 -2.06 2.06 7.21
C ARG A 70 -3.49 1.98 6.68
N THR A 71 -3.75 1.19 5.64
CA THR A 71 -5.10 0.94 5.11
C THR A 71 -6.02 0.40 6.19
N GLN A 72 -5.59 -0.59 6.97
CA GLN A 72 -6.39 -1.16 8.06
C GLN A 72 -6.74 -0.11 9.12
N LEU A 73 -5.78 0.76 9.50
CA LEU A 73 -6.04 1.85 10.43
C LEU A 73 -7.03 2.88 9.88
N LEU A 74 -6.91 3.25 8.61
CA LEU A 74 -7.83 4.17 7.93
C LEU A 74 -9.26 3.63 7.89
N ILE A 75 -9.43 2.36 7.56
CA ILE A 75 -10.73 1.67 7.56
C ILE A 75 -11.31 1.60 8.99
N LEU A 76 -10.50 1.26 9.98
CA LEU A 76 -10.95 1.15 11.38
C LEU A 76 -11.43 2.49 11.91
N VAL A 77 -10.66 3.57 11.70
CA VAL A 77 -11.01 4.90 12.20
C VAL A 77 -12.25 5.45 11.50
N SER A 78 -12.36 5.29 10.18
CA SER A 78 -13.56 5.72 9.43
C SER A 78 -14.83 4.94 9.80
N SER A 79 -14.72 3.66 10.16
CA SER A 79 -15.84 2.85 10.64
C SER A 79 -16.28 3.20 12.07
N SER A 80 -15.41 3.83 12.86
CA SER A 80 -15.70 4.21 14.25
C SER A 80 -16.41 5.57 14.34
N ASP A 81 -16.19 6.45 13.35
CA ASP A 81 -16.75 7.80 13.31
C ASP A 81 -18.25 7.82 12.92
N SER A 82 -18.71 6.79 12.22
CA SER A 82 -20.13 6.60 11.87
C SER A 82 -21.01 6.14 13.05
N GLY A 83 -20.41 5.77 14.18
CA GLY A 83 -21.14 5.31 15.39
C GLY A 83 -21.46 6.40 16.42
N SER A 84 -20.94 7.63 16.26
CA SER A 84 -21.01 8.68 17.31
C SER A 84 -22.08 9.76 17.08
N ARG A 85 -22.97 9.57 16.10
CA ARG A 85 -24.10 10.47 15.81
C ARG A 85 -25.44 9.78 16.11
N GLN A 86 -25.75 9.58 17.39
CA GLN A 86 -27.10 9.27 17.87
C GLN A 86 -27.42 10.10 19.11
#